data_AF-A0A7V9KT11-F1
#
_entry.id   AF-A0A7V9KT11-F1
#
_cell.length_a   1.000
_cell.length_b   1.000
_cell.length_c   1.000
_cell.angle_alpha   90.00
_cell.angle_beta   90.00
_cell.angle_gamma   90.00
#
_symmetry.space_group_name_H-M   'P 1'
#
loop_
_entity.id
_entity.type
_entity.pdbx_description
1 polymer ?
#
loop_
_entity_poly.entity_id
_entity_poly.type
_entity_poly.pdbx_seq_one_letter_code
_entity_poly.pdbx_strand_id
1 'polypeptide(L)'
;MRREDARQRAEVMAERWRSGDTLAAIGDDFGLSRQRVQQILHHHGLATAEDAAQARRKARDRVDDDDRQQMRAWLTKNPGASRSQLAAAVHLPSARVGALLEDDMRRLLVTNHTQASRWSDDEVLDGLRRAAAESGQPLTGEAYRRWMAEHGGPTSGRIGQRWGTWRKACLAAGLDVGPVKRTYNRRWSKGLMISLVADYLAETKGAGTHSGFEEWARHRRDSPSPTTLRNTFGAWTEARRAGLRLLAQRSAH
;
A
#
# COMPACT_ATOMS: atom_id res chain seq x y z
N MET A 1 -3.40 3.06 -68.57
CA MET A 1 -3.24 2.17 -67.40
C MET A 1 -1.93 2.43 -66.63
N ARG A 2 -1.62 3.69 -66.24
CA ARG A 2 -0.31 4.02 -65.60
C ARG A 2 -0.32 5.11 -64.50
N ARG A 3 -1.42 5.84 -64.28
CA ARG A 3 -1.50 6.91 -63.25
C ARG A 3 -2.42 6.55 -62.07
N GLU A 4 -3.52 5.84 -62.33
CA GLU A 4 -4.46 5.34 -61.31
C GLU A 4 -3.75 4.44 -60.29
N ASP A 5 -3.06 3.40 -60.77
CA ASP A 5 -2.34 2.42 -59.92
C ASP A 5 -1.23 3.07 -59.07
N ALA A 6 -0.60 4.13 -59.58
CA ALA A 6 0.47 4.83 -58.85
C ALA A 6 -0.09 5.65 -57.68
N ARG A 7 -1.22 6.32 -57.88
CA ARG A 7 -1.91 7.05 -56.81
C ARG A 7 -2.49 6.09 -55.77
N GLN A 8 -3.09 4.98 -56.20
CA GLN A 8 -3.66 3.99 -55.28
C GLN A 8 -2.57 3.35 -54.40
N ARG A 9 -1.38 3.06 -54.96
CA ARG A 9 -0.22 2.62 -54.16
C ARG A 9 0.24 3.69 -53.17
N ALA A 10 0.25 4.96 -53.55
CA ALA A 10 0.60 6.06 -52.66
C ALA A 10 -0.41 6.22 -51.51
N GLU A 11 -1.71 6.04 -51.77
CA GLU A 11 -2.77 6.10 -50.75
C GLU A 11 -2.64 4.96 -49.73
N VAL A 12 -2.32 3.74 -50.16
CA VAL A 12 -2.04 2.61 -49.25
C VAL A 12 -0.79 2.86 -48.40
N MET A 13 0.28 3.40 -49.00
CA MET A 13 1.49 3.78 -48.24
C MET A 13 1.18 4.87 -47.21
N ALA A 14 0.36 5.85 -47.56
CA ALA A 14 -0.07 6.92 -46.66
C ALA A 14 -0.91 6.37 -45.50
N GLU A 15 -1.80 5.42 -45.76
CA GLU A 15 -2.61 4.78 -44.72
C GLU A 15 -1.74 4.02 -43.72
N ARG A 16 -0.81 3.19 -44.20
CA ARG A 16 0.13 2.47 -43.34
C ARG A 16 1.02 3.40 -42.52
N TRP A 17 1.41 4.52 -43.11
CA TRP A 17 2.20 5.51 -42.40
C TRP A 17 1.38 6.22 -41.30
N ARG A 18 0.10 6.52 -41.57
CA ARG A 18 -0.87 7.03 -40.58
C ARG A 18 -1.22 5.99 -39.52
N SER A 19 -1.14 4.69 -39.81
CA SER A 19 -1.31 3.64 -38.80
C SER A 19 -0.09 3.44 -37.91
N GLY A 20 1.02 4.15 -38.19
CA GLY A 20 2.21 4.21 -37.34
C GLY A 20 3.45 3.48 -37.88
N ASP A 21 3.35 2.83 -39.04
CA ASP A 21 4.49 2.15 -39.66
C ASP A 21 5.60 3.17 -39.99
N THR A 22 6.84 2.70 -40.08
CA THR A 22 7.94 3.57 -40.52
C THR A 22 8.02 3.59 -42.05
N LEU A 23 8.49 4.70 -42.62
CA LEU A 23 8.74 4.79 -44.08
C LEU A 23 9.74 3.72 -44.56
N ALA A 24 10.59 3.20 -43.67
CA ALA A 24 11.47 2.09 -43.96
C ALA A 24 10.70 0.76 -44.06
N ALA A 25 9.87 0.42 -43.07
CA ALA A 25 9.04 -0.78 -43.09
C ALA A 25 8.05 -0.79 -44.28
N ILE A 26 7.46 0.37 -44.60
CA ILE A 26 6.62 0.53 -45.79
C ILE A 26 7.47 0.37 -47.06
N GLY A 27 8.72 0.82 -47.05
CA GLY A 27 9.65 0.60 -48.15
C GLY A 27 9.93 -0.88 -48.38
N ASP A 28 10.27 -1.62 -47.32
CA ASP A 28 10.60 -3.04 -47.37
C ASP A 28 9.44 -3.87 -47.95
N ASP A 29 8.21 -3.62 -47.49
CA ASP A 29 7.02 -4.35 -47.97
C ASP A 29 6.65 -4.04 -49.43
N PHE A 30 7.00 -2.86 -49.94
CA PHE A 30 6.72 -2.45 -51.32
C PHE A 30 7.93 -2.60 -52.26
N GLY A 31 9.07 -3.07 -51.75
CA GLY A 31 10.33 -3.18 -52.50
C GLY A 31 10.92 -1.82 -52.90
N LEU A 32 10.72 -0.79 -52.08
CA LEU A 32 11.16 0.59 -52.32
C LEU A 32 12.10 1.08 -51.22
N SER A 33 13.02 1.99 -51.56
CA SER A 33 13.82 2.65 -50.52
C SER A 33 12.96 3.64 -49.71
N ARG A 34 13.34 3.87 -48.44
CA ARG A 34 12.72 4.90 -47.56
C ARG A 34 12.56 6.25 -48.27
N GLN A 35 13.62 6.72 -48.95
CA GLN A 35 13.60 7.99 -49.69
C GLN A 35 12.59 7.96 -50.84
N ARG A 36 12.42 6.81 -51.50
CA ARG A 36 11.48 6.68 -52.60
C ARG A 36 10.03 6.74 -52.12
N VAL A 37 9.71 6.09 -51.00
CA VAL A 37 8.39 6.22 -50.35
C VAL A 37 8.11 7.66 -49.96
N GLN A 38 9.08 8.35 -49.35
CA GLN A 38 8.95 9.77 -48.98
C GLN A 38 8.66 10.68 -50.19
N GLN A 39 9.39 10.48 -51.30
CA GLN A 39 9.17 11.23 -52.54
C GLN A 39 7.76 10.98 -53.12
N ILE A 40 7.28 9.75 -53.10
CA ILE A 40 5.95 9.38 -53.60
C ILE A 40 4.86 10.07 -52.78
N LEU A 41 4.93 9.99 -51.44
CA LEU A 41 3.97 10.63 -50.55
C LEU A 41 3.95 12.15 -50.74
N HIS A 42 5.14 12.78 -50.83
CA HIS A 42 5.26 14.22 -51.08
C HIS A 42 4.69 14.63 -52.44
N HIS A 43 5.01 13.89 -53.51
CA HIS A 43 4.54 14.17 -54.86
C HIS A 43 3.00 14.14 -54.98
N HIS A 44 2.35 13.25 -54.22
CA HIS A 44 0.89 13.14 -54.21
C HIS A 44 0.21 14.00 -53.13
N GLY A 45 0.97 14.71 -52.29
CA GLY A 45 0.42 15.50 -51.18
C GLY A 45 -0.25 14.64 -50.10
N LEU A 46 0.13 13.37 -49.99
CA LEU A 46 -0.50 12.39 -49.11
C LEU A 46 0.33 12.21 -47.84
N ALA A 47 -0.23 12.67 -46.72
CA ALA A 47 0.31 12.59 -45.35
C ALA A 47 1.65 13.33 -45.12
N THR A 48 1.81 13.85 -43.90
CA THR A 48 2.97 14.62 -43.45
C THR A 48 3.67 13.95 -42.28
N ALA A 49 4.90 14.40 -41.98
CA ALA A 49 5.64 13.92 -40.82
C ALA A 49 4.88 14.20 -39.50
N GLU A 50 4.03 15.24 -39.49
CA GLU A 50 3.15 15.58 -38.38
C GLU A 50 2.03 14.55 -38.18
N ASP A 51 1.43 14.05 -39.27
CA ASP A 51 0.40 13.00 -39.20
C ASP A 51 0.96 11.71 -38.58
N ALA A 52 2.16 11.30 -38.99
CA ALA A 52 2.83 10.14 -38.42
C ALA A 52 3.25 10.37 -36.95
N ALA A 53 3.65 11.58 -36.58
CA ALA A 53 3.95 11.93 -35.20
C ALA A 53 2.68 11.90 -34.33
N GLN A 54 1.56 12.41 -34.83
CA GLN A 54 0.27 12.40 -34.15
C GLN A 54 -0.27 10.96 -34.00
N ALA A 55 -0.13 10.13 -35.03
CA ALA A 55 -0.48 8.72 -34.98
C ALA A 55 0.32 7.96 -33.90
N ARG A 56 1.64 8.15 -33.84
CA ARG A 56 2.49 7.53 -32.81
C ARG A 56 2.15 8.00 -31.41
N ARG A 57 1.84 9.30 -31.25
CA ARG A 57 1.36 9.85 -29.97
C ARG A 57 0.06 9.16 -29.56
N LYS A 58 -0.94 9.10 -30.45
CA LYS A 58 -2.20 8.39 -30.21
C LYS A 58 -2.00 6.91 -29.87
N ALA A 59 -1.09 6.23 -30.57
CA ALA A 59 -0.78 4.82 -30.28
C ALA A 59 -0.16 4.66 -28.88
N ARG A 60 0.78 5.53 -28.50
CA ARG A 60 1.35 5.54 -27.14
C ARG A 60 0.29 5.85 -26.09
N ASP A 61 -0.55 6.86 -26.33
CA ASP A 61 -1.59 7.27 -25.40
C ASP A 61 -2.61 6.13 -25.18
N ARG A 62 -2.95 5.36 -26.23
CA ARG A 62 -3.77 4.14 -26.11
C ARG A 62 -3.15 3.08 -25.22
N VAL A 63 -1.85 2.81 -25.40
CA VAL A 63 -1.12 1.85 -24.54
C VAL A 63 -1.08 2.34 -23.09
N ASP A 64 -0.85 3.64 -22.88
CA ASP A 64 -0.89 4.24 -21.55
C ASP A 64 -2.29 4.11 -20.92
N ASP A 65 -3.36 4.28 -21.69
CA ASP A 65 -4.76 4.14 -21.24
C ASP A 65 -5.12 2.68 -20.89
N ASP A 66 -4.67 1.72 -21.70
CA ASP A 66 -4.85 0.30 -21.43
C ASP A 66 -4.14 -0.12 -20.13
N ASP A 67 -2.88 0.33 -19.95
CA ASP A 67 -2.11 0.14 -18.72
C ASP A 67 -2.86 0.73 -17.50
N ARG A 68 -3.40 1.96 -17.62
CA ARG A 68 -4.18 2.61 -16.56
C ARG A 68 -5.45 1.83 -16.23
N GLN A 69 -6.17 1.35 -17.25
CA GLN A 69 -7.40 0.59 -17.06
C GLN A 69 -7.12 -0.71 -16.30
N GLN A 70 -6.05 -1.41 -16.66
CA GLN A 70 -5.61 -2.62 -15.96
C GLN A 70 -5.23 -2.34 -14.50
N MET A 71 -4.45 -1.28 -14.26
CA MET A 71 -4.07 -0.83 -12.92
C MET A 71 -5.30 -0.51 -12.06
N ARG A 72 -6.27 0.25 -12.59
CA ARG A 72 -7.49 0.62 -11.88
C ARG A 72 -8.34 -0.60 -11.54
N ALA A 73 -8.59 -1.48 -12.52
CA ALA A 73 -9.39 -2.69 -12.32
C ALA A 73 -8.81 -3.61 -11.23
N TRP A 74 -7.48 -3.70 -11.16
CA TRP A 74 -6.82 -4.48 -10.11
C TRP A 74 -6.90 -3.80 -8.73
N LEU A 75 -6.67 -2.47 -8.66
CA LEU A 75 -6.71 -1.71 -7.40
C LEU A 75 -8.10 -1.66 -6.77
N THR A 76 -9.16 -1.58 -7.57
CA THR A 76 -10.53 -1.64 -7.03
C THR A 76 -10.81 -2.97 -6.32
N LYS A 77 -10.20 -4.07 -6.78
CA LYS A 77 -10.33 -5.39 -6.16
C LYS A 77 -9.37 -5.60 -4.99
N ASN A 78 -8.29 -4.82 -4.91
CA ASN A 78 -7.21 -4.98 -3.93
C ASN A 78 -6.85 -3.63 -3.27
N PRO A 79 -7.78 -2.95 -2.58
CA PRO A 79 -7.48 -1.70 -1.91
C PRO A 79 -6.46 -1.90 -0.79
N GLY A 80 -5.52 -0.97 -0.66
CA GLY A 80 -4.46 -1.01 0.34
C GLY A 80 -3.20 -1.77 -0.07
N ALA A 81 -3.12 -2.24 -1.32
CA ALA A 81 -1.91 -2.86 -1.85
C ALA A 81 -0.76 -1.86 -1.97
N SER A 82 0.48 -2.37 -1.99
CA SER A 82 1.68 -1.56 -2.26
C SER A 82 1.94 -1.37 -3.76
N ARG A 83 2.71 -0.33 -4.12
CA ARG A 83 3.16 -0.11 -5.51
C ARG A 83 3.90 -1.32 -6.11
N SER A 84 4.69 -2.02 -5.29
CA SER A 84 5.43 -3.20 -5.74
C SER A 84 4.50 -4.37 -6.06
N GLN A 85 3.47 -4.60 -5.23
CA GLN A 85 2.46 -5.62 -5.50
C GLN A 85 1.63 -5.29 -6.74
N LEU A 86 1.28 -4.02 -6.93
CA LEU A 86 0.62 -3.56 -8.15
C LEU A 86 1.48 -3.85 -9.39
N ALA A 87 2.74 -3.42 -9.39
CA ALA A 87 3.68 -3.62 -10.48
C ALA A 87 3.85 -5.11 -10.84
N ALA A 88 3.98 -5.97 -9.82
CA ALA A 88 4.04 -7.42 -10.03
C ALA A 88 2.75 -7.99 -10.62
N ALA A 89 1.59 -7.52 -10.17
CA ALA A 89 0.29 -8.05 -10.59
C ALA A 89 -0.14 -7.63 -11.99
N VAL A 90 0.24 -6.42 -12.45
CA VAL A 90 -0.03 -5.96 -13.82
C VAL A 90 1.14 -6.22 -14.77
N HIS A 91 2.20 -6.87 -14.28
CA HIS A 91 3.43 -7.18 -15.04
C HIS A 91 4.10 -5.94 -15.67
N LEU A 92 4.00 -4.79 -15.00
CA LEU A 92 4.63 -3.54 -15.43
C LEU A 92 5.83 -3.17 -14.54
N PRO A 93 6.90 -2.58 -15.09
CA PRO A 93 7.99 -2.05 -14.28
C PRO A 93 7.53 -0.97 -13.30
N SER A 94 8.14 -0.91 -12.11
CA SER A 94 7.80 0.09 -11.08
C SER A 94 7.89 1.54 -11.56
N ALA A 95 8.83 1.85 -12.46
CA ALA A 95 8.98 3.18 -13.07
C ALA A 95 7.78 3.55 -13.96
N ARG A 96 7.29 2.58 -14.76
CA ARG A 96 6.13 2.74 -15.64
C ARG A 96 4.86 2.94 -14.83
N VAL A 97 4.65 2.11 -13.81
CA VAL A 97 3.56 2.29 -12.83
C VAL A 97 3.64 3.67 -12.17
N GLY A 98 4.84 4.10 -11.77
CA GLY A 98 5.06 5.43 -11.21
C GLY A 98 4.61 6.58 -12.11
N ALA A 99 4.92 6.50 -13.41
CA ALA A 99 4.57 7.50 -14.41
C ALA A 99 3.06 7.55 -14.75
N LEU A 100 2.38 6.40 -14.69
CA LEU A 100 0.95 6.29 -15.05
C LEU A 100 -0.02 6.42 -13.87
N LEU A 101 0.48 6.50 -12.64
CA LEU A 101 -0.35 6.62 -11.45
C LEU A 101 -1.00 8.02 -11.33
N GLU A 102 -2.31 8.07 -11.56
CA GLU A 102 -3.22 9.20 -11.28
C GLU A 102 -3.65 9.27 -9.81
N ASP A 103 -4.26 10.38 -9.41
CA ASP A 103 -4.57 10.70 -8.01
C ASP A 103 -5.61 9.77 -7.37
N ASP A 104 -6.58 9.29 -8.13
CA ASP A 104 -7.58 8.33 -7.66
C ASP A 104 -6.94 6.98 -7.30
N MET A 105 -6.02 6.48 -8.15
CA MET A 105 -5.28 5.24 -7.94
C MET A 105 -4.32 5.36 -6.76
N ARG A 106 -3.67 6.53 -6.58
CA ARG A 106 -2.79 6.78 -5.43
C ARG A 106 -3.51 6.65 -4.09
N ARG A 107 -4.80 7.01 -4.02
CA ARG A 107 -5.62 6.88 -2.79
C ARG A 107 -5.92 5.43 -2.41
N LEU A 108 -5.85 4.50 -3.36
CA LEU A 108 -6.07 3.07 -3.13
C LEU A 108 -4.79 2.31 -2.77
N LEU A 109 -3.63 2.98 -2.84
CA LEU A 109 -2.33 2.38 -2.53
C LEU A 109 -1.87 2.74 -1.11
N VAL A 110 -1.22 1.78 -0.45
CA VAL A 110 -0.45 2.06 0.77
C VAL A 110 0.98 2.41 0.38
N THR A 111 1.45 3.55 0.90
CA THR A 111 2.86 3.94 0.82
C THR A 111 3.67 3.11 1.80
N ASN A 112 4.21 1.99 1.33
CA ASN A 112 5.23 1.27 2.07
C ASN A 112 6.57 1.96 1.80
N HIS A 113 6.94 2.91 2.65
CA HIS A 113 8.32 3.39 2.69
C HIS A 113 9.17 2.29 3.33
N THR A 114 9.76 1.43 2.49
CA THR A 114 10.90 0.62 2.91
C THR A 114 12.07 1.57 3.14
N GLN A 115 12.11 2.18 4.32
CA GLN A 115 13.28 2.92 4.79
C GLN A 115 14.46 1.96 4.73
N ALA A 116 15.52 2.31 4.00
CA ALA A 116 16.80 1.64 4.13
C ALA A 116 17.23 1.78 5.60
N SER A 117 17.10 0.71 6.37
CA SER A 117 17.49 0.72 7.78
C SER A 117 19.00 0.93 7.84
N ARG A 118 19.44 1.92 8.63
CA ARG A 118 20.86 2.17 8.93
C ARG A 118 21.57 0.94 9.52
N TRP A 119 20.81 -0.01 10.06
CA TRP A 119 21.32 -1.26 10.62
C TRP A 119 20.76 -2.46 9.87
N SER A 120 21.63 -3.40 9.50
CA SER A 120 21.28 -4.73 9.01
C SER A 120 20.58 -5.57 10.09
N ASP A 121 20.03 -6.73 9.75
CA ASP A 121 19.39 -7.61 10.75
C ASP A 121 20.43 -8.10 11.75
N ASP A 122 21.59 -8.53 11.24
CA ASP A 122 22.66 -9.10 12.05
C ASP A 122 23.28 -8.10 13.02
N GLU A 123 23.49 -6.85 12.61
CA GLU A 123 23.99 -5.79 13.51
C GLU A 123 23.03 -5.52 14.68
N VAL A 124 21.72 -5.62 14.43
CA VAL A 124 20.72 -5.42 15.48
C VAL A 124 20.67 -6.61 16.43
N LEU A 125 20.72 -7.83 15.91
CA LEU A 125 20.76 -9.04 16.73
C LEU A 125 22.04 -9.12 17.56
N ASP A 126 23.19 -8.74 16.99
CA ASP A 126 24.46 -8.65 17.72
C ASP A 126 24.41 -7.61 18.84
N GLY A 127 23.86 -6.42 18.55
CA GLY A 127 23.66 -5.40 19.58
C GLY A 127 22.75 -5.87 20.73
N LEU A 128 21.71 -6.66 20.45
CA LEU A 128 20.89 -7.30 21.49
C LEU A 128 21.71 -8.30 22.33
N ARG A 129 22.57 -9.10 21.70
CA ARG A 129 23.43 -10.06 22.42
C ARG A 129 24.44 -9.35 23.32
N ARG A 130 25.11 -8.31 22.80
CA ARG A 130 26.06 -7.51 23.57
C ARG A 130 25.39 -6.81 24.75
N ALA A 131 24.23 -6.18 24.52
CA ALA A 131 23.47 -5.57 25.59
C ALA A 131 23.08 -6.58 26.68
N ALA A 132 22.68 -7.80 26.30
CA ALA A 132 22.34 -8.85 27.25
C ALA A 132 23.56 -9.39 28.01
N ALA A 133 24.73 -9.46 27.37
CA ALA A 133 25.98 -9.87 28.02
C ALA A 133 26.42 -8.87 29.09
N GLU A 134 26.23 -7.57 28.84
CA GLU A 134 26.63 -6.50 29.76
C GLU A 134 25.60 -6.24 30.88
N SER A 135 24.30 -6.34 30.58
CA SER A 135 23.23 -6.01 31.55
C SER A 135 22.54 -7.22 32.18
N GLY A 136 22.88 -8.43 31.75
CA GLY A 136 22.30 -9.68 32.22
C GLY A 136 21.01 -10.07 31.51
N GLN A 137 20.66 -11.34 31.64
CA GLN A 137 19.40 -11.90 31.09
C GLN A 137 18.32 -12.02 32.18
N PRO A 138 17.04 -11.79 31.84
CA PRO A 138 16.52 -11.41 30.52
C PRO A 138 16.73 -9.93 30.20
N LEU A 139 17.09 -9.63 28.94
CA LEU A 139 17.31 -8.25 28.49
C LEU A 139 16.01 -7.44 28.51
N THR A 140 15.93 -6.49 29.44
CA THR A 140 14.79 -5.58 29.53
C THR A 140 14.90 -4.46 28.50
N GLY A 141 13.76 -3.93 28.04
CA GLY A 141 13.75 -2.79 27.12
C GLY A 141 14.36 -1.52 27.71
N GLU A 142 14.44 -1.40 29.04
CA GLU A 142 15.13 -0.30 29.71
C GLU A 142 16.65 -0.52 29.76
N ALA A 143 17.10 -1.73 30.09
CA ALA A 143 18.52 -2.09 30.06
C ALA A 143 19.11 -1.89 28.66
N TYR A 144 18.39 -2.36 27.63
CA TYR A 144 18.80 -2.12 26.25
C TYR A 144 18.82 -0.63 25.88
N ARG A 145 17.87 0.18 26.38
CA ARG A 145 17.85 1.62 26.12
C ARG A 145 19.09 2.31 26.69
N ARG A 146 19.55 1.91 27.88
CA ARG A 146 20.79 2.43 28.47
C ARG A 146 22.01 2.01 27.64
N TRP A 147 22.11 0.72 27.33
CA TRP A 147 23.18 0.20 26.48
C TRP A 147 23.25 0.92 25.12
N MET A 148 22.09 1.13 24.48
CA MET A 148 21.96 1.84 23.20
C MET A 148 22.35 3.33 23.30
N ALA A 149 22.13 3.98 24.44
CA ALA A 149 22.54 5.37 24.64
C ALA A 149 24.07 5.53 24.65
N GLU A 150 24.79 4.50 25.10
CA GLU A 150 26.26 4.48 25.17
C GLU A 150 26.90 3.93 23.88
N HIS A 151 26.30 2.89 23.27
CA HIS A 151 26.89 2.16 22.15
C HIS A 151 26.27 2.47 20.79
N GLY A 152 25.12 3.16 20.78
CA GLY A 152 24.30 3.37 19.59
C GLY A 152 23.52 2.12 19.17
N GLY A 153 22.45 2.32 18.40
CA GLY A 153 21.61 1.24 17.91
C GLY A 153 20.18 1.69 17.60
N PRO A 154 19.36 0.82 17.00
CA PRO A 154 17.95 1.12 16.80
C PRO A 154 17.19 1.16 18.13
N THR A 155 16.12 1.95 18.19
CA THR A 155 15.24 1.94 19.36
C THR A 155 14.48 0.62 19.47
N SER A 156 14.04 0.26 20.69
CA SER A 156 13.19 -0.92 20.91
C SER A 156 11.91 -0.91 20.07
N GLY A 157 11.38 0.27 19.74
CA GLY A 157 10.26 0.45 18.82
C GLY A 157 10.60 0.03 17.38
N ARG A 158 11.76 0.43 16.85
CA ARG A 158 12.23 0.00 15.51
C ARG A 158 12.50 -1.50 15.46
N ILE A 159 13.06 -2.06 16.52
CA ILE A 159 13.23 -3.50 16.68
C ILE A 159 11.86 -4.19 16.68
N GLY A 160 10.88 -3.67 17.42
CA GLY A 160 9.52 -4.19 17.41
C GLY A 160 8.86 -4.14 16.03
N GLN A 161 9.06 -3.09 15.25
CA GLN A 161 8.53 -3.00 13.88
C GLN A 161 9.13 -4.07 12.95
N ARG A 162 10.40 -4.41 13.14
CA ARG A 162 11.14 -5.35 12.26
C ARG A 162 10.88 -6.82 12.59
N TRP A 163 10.78 -7.19 13.87
CA TRP A 163 10.51 -8.57 14.32
C TRP A 163 9.09 -8.79 14.86
N GLY A 164 8.21 -7.79 14.74
CA GLY A 164 6.83 -7.79 15.25
C GLY A 164 6.70 -7.50 16.75
N THR A 165 7.56 -8.07 17.59
CA THR A 165 7.63 -7.74 19.03
C THR A 165 9.07 -7.78 19.56
N TRP A 166 9.33 -7.05 20.65
CA TRP A 166 10.61 -7.11 21.39
C TRP A 166 10.98 -8.55 21.77
N ARG A 167 10.00 -9.33 22.26
CA ARG A 167 10.21 -10.74 22.62
C ARG A 167 10.66 -11.57 21.43
N LYS A 168 10.05 -11.38 20.25
CA LYS A 168 10.45 -12.07 19.02
C LYS A 168 11.88 -11.68 18.60
N ALA A 169 12.26 -10.42 18.75
CA ALA A 169 13.62 -9.98 18.48
C ALA A 169 14.65 -10.60 19.43
N CYS A 170 14.37 -10.63 20.74
CA CYS A 170 15.24 -11.29 21.72
C CYS A 170 15.38 -12.79 21.43
N LEU A 171 14.28 -13.47 21.07
CA LEU A 171 14.33 -14.88 20.65
C LEU A 171 15.15 -15.08 19.38
N ALA A 172 15.01 -14.20 18.38
CA ALA A 172 15.82 -14.24 17.15
C ALA A 172 17.31 -13.99 17.44
N ALA A 173 17.63 -13.23 18.49
CA ALA A 173 18.99 -13.02 18.96
C ALA A 173 19.53 -14.20 19.80
N GLY A 174 18.72 -15.23 20.08
CA GLY A 174 19.09 -16.38 20.92
C GLY A 174 19.10 -16.06 22.42
N LEU A 175 18.36 -15.05 22.85
CA LEU A 175 18.32 -14.61 24.24
C LEU A 175 17.16 -15.22 25.01
N ASP A 176 17.40 -15.49 26.29
CA ASP A 176 16.34 -15.88 27.22
C ASP A 176 15.38 -14.72 27.43
N VAL A 177 14.12 -14.97 27.10
CA VAL A 177 13.01 -14.07 27.34
C VAL A 177 12.30 -14.55 28.59
N GLY A 178 12.48 -13.79 29.67
CA GLY A 178 11.91 -14.11 30.99
C GLY A 178 10.41 -14.47 30.92
N PRO A 179 9.89 -15.15 31.97
CA PRO A 179 8.49 -15.53 32.04
C PRO A 179 7.62 -14.31 31.79
N VAL A 180 6.51 -14.51 31.07
CA VAL A 180 5.56 -13.43 30.73
C VAL A 180 5.02 -12.82 32.03
N LYS A 181 5.70 -11.79 32.55
CA LYS A 181 5.17 -10.98 33.66
C LYS A 181 4.12 -10.03 33.11
N ARG A 182 2.93 -10.58 32.89
CA ARG A 182 1.61 -10.00 33.15
C ARG A 182 0.54 -10.89 32.55
N THR A 183 0.02 -11.80 33.37
CA THR A 183 -1.43 -11.98 33.42
C THR A 183 -1.99 -10.62 33.82
N TYR A 184 -2.40 -9.81 32.84
CA TYR A 184 -3.07 -8.55 33.13
C TYR A 184 -4.26 -8.86 34.05
N ASN A 185 -4.26 -8.25 35.23
CA ASN A 185 -5.24 -8.48 36.27
C ASN A 185 -6.65 -8.32 35.67
N ARG A 186 -7.47 -9.39 35.75
CA ARG A 186 -8.81 -9.56 35.17
C ARG A 186 -9.86 -8.63 35.79
N ARG A 187 -9.53 -7.38 36.15
CA ARG A 187 -10.54 -6.42 36.63
C ARG A 187 -11.61 -6.18 35.56
N TRP A 188 -11.24 -6.24 34.28
CA TRP A 188 -12.14 -6.02 33.17
C TRP A 188 -12.14 -7.23 32.24
N SER A 189 -13.15 -8.10 32.39
CA SER A 189 -13.41 -9.11 31.37
C SER A 189 -13.99 -8.45 30.12
N LYS A 190 -13.79 -9.08 28.95
CA LYS A 190 -14.39 -8.61 27.70
C LYS A 190 -15.93 -8.48 27.82
N GLY A 191 -16.57 -9.40 28.55
CA GLY A 191 -18.02 -9.35 28.80
C GLY A 191 -18.47 -8.18 29.69
N LEU A 192 -17.69 -7.86 30.74
CA LEU A 192 -17.97 -6.70 31.60
C LEU A 192 -17.83 -5.39 30.82
N MET A 193 -16.81 -5.30 29.96
CA MET A 193 -16.61 -4.15 29.08
C MET A 193 -17.78 -3.98 28.09
N ILE A 194 -18.28 -5.07 27.49
CA ILE A 194 -19.44 -5.05 26.59
C ILE A 194 -20.70 -4.58 27.35
N SER A 195 -20.88 -5.05 28.59
CA SER A 195 -22.02 -4.64 29.43
C SER A 195 -22.01 -3.15 29.73
N LEU A 196 -20.85 -2.59 30.11
CA LEU A 196 -20.72 -1.15 30.38
C LEU A 196 -20.93 -0.29 29.13
N VAL A 197 -20.44 -0.75 27.97
CA VAL A 197 -20.71 -0.07 26.70
C VAL A 197 -22.20 -0.15 26.34
N ALA A 198 -22.88 -1.27 26.60
CA ALA A 198 -24.33 -1.39 26.39
C ALA A 198 -25.12 -0.44 27.31
N ASP A 199 -24.73 -0.31 28.58
CA ASP A 199 -25.36 0.61 29.54
C ASP A 199 -25.22 2.07 29.07
N TYR A 200 -24.01 2.47 28.67
CA TYR A 200 -23.77 3.80 28.09
C TYR A 200 -24.60 4.05 26.82
N LEU A 201 -24.71 3.05 25.94
CA LEU A 201 -25.50 3.18 24.72
C LEU A 201 -27.00 3.22 24.98
N ALA A 202 -27.49 2.56 26.02
CA ALA A 202 -28.88 2.69 26.47
C ALA A 202 -29.16 4.13 26.93
N GLU A 203 -28.29 4.70 27.75
CA GLU A 203 -28.42 6.08 28.25
C GLU A 203 -28.33 7.13 27.12
N THR A 204 -27.56 6.85 26.07
CA THR A 204 -27.40 7.74 24.90
C THR A 204 -28.31 7.40 23.72
N LYS A 205 -29.30 6.50 23.88
CA LYS A 205 -30.19 6.03 22.80
C LYS A 205 -29.44 5.58 21.53
N GLY A 206 -28.29 4.96 21.72
CA GLY A 206 -27.45 4.40 20.65
C GLY A 206 -26.52 5.41 19.96
N ALA A 207 -26.56 6.70 20.29
CA ALA A 207 -25.75 7.75 19.65
C ALA A 207 -24.35 7.94 20.28
N GLY A 208 -23.97 7.11 21.25
CA GLY A 208 -22.75 7.27 22.02
C GLY A 208 -21.44 7.32 21.22
N THR A 209 -20.57 8.27 21.57
CA THR A 209 -19.24 8.49 20.99
C THR A 209 -18.14 8.00 21.92
N HIS A 210 -16.91 7.88 21.41
CA HIS A 210 -15.76 7.50 22.24
C HIS A 210 -15.48 8.53 23.36
N SER A 211 -15.53 9.83 23.05
CA SER A 211 -15.38 10.90 24.04
C SER A 211 -16.54 10.95 25.03
N GLY A 212 -17.78 10.70 24.56
CA GLY A 212 -18.93 10.63 25.44
C GLY A 212 -18.89 9.43 26.37
N PHE A 213 -18.35 8.27 25.94
CA PHE A 213 -18.12 7.13 26.82
C PHE A 213 -17.06 7.47 27.88
N GLU A 214 -16.00 8.17 27.49
CA GLU A 214 -14.97 8.62 28.42
C GLU A 214 -15.56 9.52 29.52
N GLU A 215 -16.35 10.52 29.14
CA GLU A 215 -17.05 11.41 30.08
C GLU A 215 -18.02 10.64 30.98
N TRP A 216 -18.83 9.75 30.40
CA TRP A 216 -19.74 8.88 31.14
C TRP A 216 -18.99 7.98 32.14
N ALA A 217 -17.83 7.45 31.75
CA ALA A 217 -17.00 6.60 32.58
C ALA A 217 -16.34 7.37 33.74
N ARG A 218 -16.03 8.66 33.59
CA ARG A 218 -15.43 9.48 34.67
C ARG A 218 -16.33 9.62 35.89
N HIS A 219 -17.64 9.54 35.70
CA HIS A 219 -18.63 9.63 36.79
C HIS A 219 -18.93 8.28 37.45
N ARG A 220 -18.28 7.19 37.01
CA ARG A 220 -18.45 5.84 37.58
C ARG A 220 -17.12 5.37 38.20
N ARG A 221 -17.18 4.97 39.47
CA ARG A 221 -16.01 4.46 40.22
C ARG A 221 -15.47 3.14 39.62
N ASP A 222 -16.30 2.41 38.88
CA ASP A 222 -16.02 1.12 38.26
C ASP A 222 -16.27 1.13 36.75
N SER A 223 -15.44 1.85 35.99
CA SER A 223 -15.44 1.80 34.53
C SER A 223 -14.01 1.62 33.96
N PRO A 224 -13.81 0.83 32.88
CA PRO A 224 -12.52 0.74 32.22
C PRO A 224 -12.18 2.08 31.56
N SER A 225 -10.89 2.41 31.49
CA SER A 225 -10.49 3.57 30.70
C SER A 225 -10.78 3.35 29.21
N PRO A 226 -11.04 4.41 28.43
CA PRO A 226 -11.25 4.29 26.98
C PRO A 226 -10.05 3.64 26.27
N THR A 227 -8.83 3.89 26.76
CA THR A 227 -7.61 3.22 26.31
C THR A 227 -7.64 1.71 26.56
N THR A 228 -8.20 1.26 27.69
CA THR A 228 -8.37 -0.16 28.00
C THR A 228 -9.37 -0.83 27.05
N LEU A 229 -10.47 -0.14 26.70
CA LEU A 229 -11.39 -0.61 25.66
C LEU A 229 -10.71 -0.72 24.29
N ARG A 230 -9.99 0.33 23.88
CA ARG A 230 -9.27 0.33 22.59
C ARG A 230 -8.23 -0.79 22.51
N ASN A 231 -7.46 -1.03 23.57
CA ASN A 231 -6.47 -2.10 23.61
C ASN A 231 -7.11 -3.51 23.56
N THR A 232 -8.33 -3.66 24.08
CA THR A 232 -9.03 -4.96 24.15
C THR A 232 -9.82 -5.28 22.88
N PHE A 233 -10.42 -4.27 22.24
CA PHE A 233 -11.28 -4.43 21.06
C PHE A 233 -10.61 -3.97 19.75
N GLY A 234 -9.40 -3.40 19.81
CA GLY A 234 -8.70 -2.79 18.69
C GLY A 234 -9.23 -1.40 18.31
N ALA A 235 -10.55 -1.22 18.29
CA ALA A 235 -11.22 0.04 17.98
C ALA A 235 -12.51 0.24 18.78
N TRP A 236 -12.89 1.51 19.01
CA TRP A 236 -14.17 1.89 19.64
C TRP A 236 -15.38 1.35 18.88
N THR A 237 -15.32 1.33 17.55
CA THR A 237 -16.40 0.82 16.69
C THR A 237 -16.73 -0.64 16.99
N GLU A 238 -15.73 -1.47 17.27
CA GLU A 238 -15.92 -2.88 17.63
C GLU A 238 -16.50 -3.04 19.04
N ALA A 239 -16.07 -2.21 19.99
CA ALA A 239 -16.66 -2.17 21.33
C ALA A 239 -18.14 -1.74 21.29
N ARG A 240 -18.46 -0.66 20.55
CA ARG A 240 -19.82 -0.16 20.33
C ARG A 240 -20.70 -1.21 19.64
N ARG A 241 -20.19 -1.89 18.61
CA ARG A 241 -20.91 -2.97 17.91
C ARG A 241 -21.26 -4.11 18.86
N ALA A 242 -20.32 -4.52 19.71
CA ALA A 242 -20.57 -5.55 20.71
C ALA A 242 -21.59 -5.10 21.77
N GLY A 243 -21.51 -3.85 22.23
CA GLY A 243 -22.50 -3.25 23.15
C GLY A 243 -23.91 -3.17 22.55
N LEU A 244 -24.06 -2.74 21.30
CA LEU A 244 -25.36 -2.71 20.61
C LEU A 244 -25.98 -4.10 20.45
N ARG A 245 -25.17 -5.13 20.16
CA ARG A 245 -25.66 -6.52 20.09
C ARG A 245 -26.19 -7.00 21.43
N LEU A 246 -25.47 -6.70 22.52
CA LEU A 246 -25.93 -7.05 23.86
C LEU A 246 -27.20 -6.26 24.24
N LEU A 247 -27.29 -4.98 23.88
CA LEU A 247 -28.47 -4.16 24.12
C LEU A 247 -29.70 -4.72 23.38
N ALA A 248 -29.54 -5.12 22.11
CA ALA A 248 -30.61 -5.76 21.35
C ALA A 248 -31.05 -7.10 21.96
N GLN A 249 -30.12 -7.91 22.48
CA GLN A 249 -30.43 -9.15 23.19
C GLN A 249 -31.21 -8.88 24.50
N ARG A 250 -30.86 -7.81 25.23
CA ARG A 250 -31.57 -7.41 26.46
C ARG A 250 -32.98 -6.89 26.20
N SER A 251 -33.26 -6.31 25.04
CA SER A 251 -34.58 -5.79 24.66
C SER A 251 -35.50 -6.83 24.02
N ALA A 252 -34.99 -8.01 23.68
CA ALA A 252 -35.76 -9.13 23.11
C ALA A 252 -36.33 -10.09 24.17
N HIS A 253 -36.02 -9.84 25.45
CA HIS A 253 -36.52 -10.55 26.62
C HIS A 253 -37.29 -9.59 27.52
#